data_AF-T0QMK3-F1
#
_entry.id   AF-T0QMK3-F1
#
_cell.length_a   1.000
_cell.length_b   1.000
_cell.length_c   1.000
_cell.angle_alpha   90.00
_cell.angle_beta   90.00
_cell.angle_gamma   90.00
#
_symmetry.space_group_name_H-M   'P 1'
#
loop_
_entity.id
_entity.type
_entity.pdbx_description
1 polymer ?
#
loop_
_entity_poly.entity_id
_entity_poly.type
_entity_poly.pdbx_seq_one_letter_code
_entity_poly.pdbx_strand_id
1 'polypeptide(L)'
;MAGSKREEIGATMAALRAQRASDEAARAANEVAKRDHTRSLLKLIALDSEFRDDLIAFDEECKLQCERHDLQQQIRELDAEYQAAKYAHAGDGDKRRKHELLAAAKAKRDQGTVLLRAKLTELGDPPASPLKKAPSRLTSSGVKEMKAEIKRLWREKHAMPDPKVAYLEIGKLLRKLGDEVKAIEYVTKAVGPNAKATNAMVPPTPDELATLRRIEHKRLCEAHSILFHYYLKLPDAQRCEEHMVAYLALADGDVRIKTLIYLDKLLRRVSGVDQIGQPTVESMTQSIMVRRSLGCLPDLRFRVLTQLSAAFPHDAYLLSSIASLNVRRYDFGAARTATDAYTSLPEIARLHLSADVLEYVPAPALRWPPPAGSTC
;
A
#
# COMPACT_ATOMS: atom_id res chain seq x y z
N MET A 1 -52.41 -3.31 50.52
CA MET A 1 -50.95 -3.54 50.68
C MET A 1 -50.34 -4.63 49.78
N ALA A 2 -51.10 -5.34 48.93
CA ALA A 2 -50.55 -6.42 48.09
C ALA A 2 -49.97 -5.97 46.72
N GLY A 3 -50.26 -4.74 46.26
CA GLY A 3 -49.74 -4.17 45.00
C GLY A 3 -48.27 -3.75 45.08
N SER A 4 -47.87 -3.06 46.15
CA SER A 4 -46.49 -2.56 46.39
C SER A 4 -45.46 -3.68 46.31
N LYS A 5 -45.74 -4.83 46.94
CA LYS A 5 -44.81 -5.97 46.95
C LYS A 5 -44.62 -6.61 45.57
N ARG A 6 -45.64 -6.63 44.71
CA ARG A 6 -45.52 -7.17 43.34
C ARG A 6 -44.71 -6.24 42.44
N GLU A 7 -44.87 -4.94 42.61
CA GLU A 7 -44.10 -3.91 41.89
C GLU A 7 -42.64 -3.90 42.35
N GLU A 8 -42.39 -4.03 43.65
CA GLU A 8 -41.04 -4.20 44.22
C GLU A 8 -40.35 -5.47 43.69
N ILE A 9 -41.05 -6.60 43.64
CA ILE A 9 -40.53 -7.84 43.06
C ILE A 9 -40.25 -7.68 41.57
N GLY A 10 -41.15 -7.02 40.82
CA GLY A 10 -40.96 -6.71 39.40
C GLY A 10 -39.74 -5.85 39.13
N ALA A 11 -39.55 -4.79 39.92
CA ALA A 11 -38.39 -3.90 39.85
C ALA A 11 -37.09 -4.63 40.19
N THR A 12 -37.12 -5.49 41.22
CA THR A 12 -35.97 -6.30 41.64
C THR A 12 -35.58 -7.30 40.54
N MET A 13 -36.55 -7.94 39.89
CA MET A 13 -36.30 -8.87 38.78
C MET A 13 -35.78 -8.15 37.53
N ALA A 14 -36.23 -6.93 37.26
CA ALA A 14 -35.72 -6.11 36.16
C ALA A 14 -34.26 -5.68 36.42
N ALA A 15 -33.94 -5.25 37.64
CA ALA A 15 -32.58 -4.89 38.06
C ALA A 15 -31.64 -6.10 37.97
N LEU A 16 -32.07 -7.28 38.43
CA LEU A 16 -31.29 -8.52 38.32
C LEU A 16 -31.04 -8.94 36.86
N ARG A 17 -32.00 -8.72 35.95
CA ARG A 17 -31.81 -8.99 34.52
C ARG A 17 -30.85 -8.00 33.88
N ALA A 18 -30.96 -6.71 34.21
CA ALA A 18 -30.02 -5.69 33.73
C ALA A 18 -28.60 -5.95 34.22
N GLN A 19 -28.45 -6.37 35.48
CA GLN A 19 -27.15 -6.72 36.04
C GLN A 19 -26.56 -7.97 35.40
N ARG A 20 -27.35 -9.02 35.17
CA ARG A 20 -26.90 -10.21 34.41
C ARG A 20 -26.48 -9.86 32.98
N ALA A 21 -27.22 -9.02 32.29
CA ALA A 21 -26.86 -8.56 30.94
C ALA A 21 -25.55 -7.75 30.94
N SER A 22 -25.35 -6.90 31.96
CA SER A 22 -24.09 -6.17 32.17
C SER A 22 -22.92 -7.10 32.45
N ASP A 23 -23.11 -8.12 33.30
CA ASP A 23 -22.08 -9.10 33.65
C ASP A 23 -21.73 -10.03 32.48
N GLU A 24 -22.71 -10.34 31.62
CA GLU A 24 -22.49 -11.08 30.37
C GLU A 24 -21.73 -10.24 29.34
N ALA A 25 -22.07 -8.95 29.19
CA ALA A 25 -21.35 -8.02 28.34
C ALA A 25 -19.89 -7.82 28.81
N ALA A 26 -19.67 -7.70 30.13
CA ALA A 26 -18.34 -7.59 30.72
C ALA A 26 -17.50 -8.86 30.53
N ARG A 27 -18.13 -10.04 30.65
CA ARG A 27 -17.46 -11.33 30.37
C ARG A 27 -17.09 -11.47 28.89
N ALA A 28 -18.00 -11.12 27.98
CA ALA A 28 -17.73 -11.12 26.55
C ALA A 28 -16.58 -10.16 26.17
N ALA A 29 -16.56 -8.96 26.76
CA ALA A 29 -15.48 -8.00 26.56
C ALA A 29 -14.12 -8.52 27.08
N ASN A 30 -14.12 -9.21 28.23
CA ASN A 30 -12.90 -9.80 28.80
C ASN A 30 -12.38 -10.98 27.97
N GLU A 31 -13.27 -11.81 27.41
CA GLU A 31 -12.87 -12.88 26.49
C GLU A 31 -12.28 -12.32 25.18
N VAL A 32 -12.85 -11.24 24.64
CA VAL A 32 -12.27 -10.53 23.49
C VAL A 32 -10.87 -9.98 23.84
N ALA A 33 -10.72 -9.34 25.00
CA ALA A 33 -9.43 -8.80 25.44
C ALA A 33 -8.36 -9.89 25.63
N LYS A 34 -8.72 -11.03 26.25
CA LYS A 34 -7.82 -12.18 26.40
C LYS A 34 -7.43 -12.79 25.05
N ARG A 35 -8.38 -12.92 24.13
CA ARG A 35 -8.13 -13.39 22.76
C ARG A 35 -7.17 -12.46 22.01
N ASP A 36 -7.38 -11.16 22.11
CA ASP A 36 -6.53 -10.15 21.48
C ASP A 36 -5.12 -10.13 22.10
N HIS A 37 -5.00 -10.40 23.40
CA HIS A 37 -3.71 -10.60 24.08
C HIS A 37 -2.98 -11.87 23.60
N THR A 38 -3.64 -13.02 23.55
CA THR A 38 -3.10 -14.28 23.00
C THR A 38 -2.67 -14.12 21.54
N ARG A 39 -3.42 -13.33 20.77
CA ARG A 39 -3.09 -13.03 19.37
C ARG A 39 -1.91 -12.08 19.22
N SER A 40 -1.77 -11.11 20.13
CA SER A 40 -0.57 -10.26 20.18
C SER A 40 0.69 -11.07 20.51
N LEU A 41 0.57 -12.09 21.38
CA LEU A 41 1.61 -13.08 21.65
C LEU A 41 1.93 -13.95 20.42
N LEU A 42 0.91 -14.45 19.71
CA LEU A 42 1.11 -15.22 18.47
C LEU A 42 1.73 -14.38 17.35
N LYS A 43 1.42 -13.09 17.25
CA LYS A 43 2.08 -12.14 16.35
C LYS A 43 3.56 -11.94 16.69
N LEU A 44 3.91 -11.87 17.97
CA LEU A 44 5.30 -11.83 18.41
C LEU A 44 6.07 -13.12 18.06
N ILE A 45 5.39 -14.27 18.10
CA ILE A 45 5.97 -15.57 17.72
C ILE A 45 6.10 -15.73 16.18
N ALA A 46 5.13 -15.22 15.41
CA ALA A 46 5.13 -15.27 13.94
C ALA A 46 6.11 -14.28 13.30
N LEU A 47 6.41 -13.16 13.97
CA LEU A 47 7.48 -12.23 13.57
C LEU A 47 8.88 -12.87 13.65
N ASP A 48 9.03 -14.06 14.24
CA ASP A 48 10.32 -14.75 14.38
C ASP A 48 10.62 -15.76 13.27
N SER A 49 9.85 -15.73 12.17
CA SER A 49 9.95 -16.75 11.12
C SER A 49 10.01 -16.11 9.73
N GLU A 50 11.20 -16.17 9.14
CA GLU A 50 11.57 -16.03 7.72
C GLU A 50 11.92 -14.65 7.13
N PHE A 51 11.50 -13.50 7.67
CA PHE A 51 11.89 -12.18 7.11
C PHE A 51 12.24 -11.09 8.14
N ARG A 52 12.39 -11.46 9.42
CA ARG A 52 12.65 -10.52 10.52
C ARG A 52 13.94 -9.73 10.31
N ASP A 53 15.01 -10.42 9.96
CA ASP A 53 16.34 -9.82 9.81
C ASP A 53 16.41 -8.91 8.58
N ASP A 54 15.73 -9.28 7.48
CA ASP A 54 15.64 -8.47 6.26
C ASP A 54 14.86 -7.16 6.48
N LEU A 55 13.83 -7.20 7.33
CA LEU A 55 13.02 -6.03 7.69
C LEU A 55 13.75 -5.11 8.67
N ILE A 56 14.45 -5.66 9.66
CA ILE A 56 15.28 -4.88 10.58
C ILE A 56 16.40 -4.19 9.81
N ALA A 57 17.10 -4.91 8.93
CA ALA A 57 18.14 -4.33 8.08
C ALA A 57 17.61 -3.23 7.14
N PHE A 58 16.38 -3.39 6.61
CA PHE A 58 15.75 -2.36 5.78
C PHE A 58 15.35 -1.12 6.58
N ASP A 59 14.83 -1.28 7.81
CA ASP A 59 14.46 -0.17 8.69
C ASP A 59 15.70 0.61 9.18
N GLU A 60 16.78 -0.10 9.52
CA GLU A 60 18.07 0.49 9.88
C GLU A 60 18.68 1.29 8.72
N GLU A 61 18.65 0.75 7.50
CA GLU A 61 19.10 1.47 6.29
C GLU A 61 18.25 2.72 6.02
N CYS A 62 16.94 2.64 6.25
CA CYS A 62 16.04 3.79 6.08
C CYS A 62 16.33 4.90 7.10
N LYS A 63 16.62 4.55 8.37
CA LYS A 63 17.04 5.54 9.40
C LYS A 63 18.34 6.22 9.02
N LEU A 64 19.34 5.46 8.59
CA LEU A 64 20.62 6.01 8.12
C LEU A 64 20.44 6.94 6.91
N GLN A 65 19.50 6.65 6.00
CA GLN A 65 19.20 7.52 4.86
C GLN A 65 18.52 8.83 5.27
N CYS A 66 17.57 8.79 6.19
CA CYS A 66 16.96 10.00 6.75
C CYS A 66 18.01 10.88 7.45
N GLU A 67 18.87 10.28 8.28
CA GLU A 67 19.93 11.02 8.97
C GLU A 67 20.92 11.65 7.98
N ARG A 68 21.31 10.94 6.92
CA ARG A 68 22.14 11.51 5.84
C ARG A 68 21.45 12.68 5.14
N HIS A 69 20.16 12.57 4.85
CA HIS A 69 19.40 13.65 4.20
C HIS A 69 19.34 14.90 5.10
N ASP A 70 19.08 14.71 6.40
CA ASP A 70 19.01 15.82 7.36
C ASP A 70 20.37 16.52 7.50
N LEU A 71 21.48 15.77 7.56
CA LEU A 71 22.83 16.34 7.59
C LEU A 71 23.16 17.10 6.30
N GLN A 72 22.77 16.58 5.13
CA GLN A 72 22.94 17.27 3.85
C GLN A 72 22.11 18.55 3.77
N GLN A 73 20.89 18.53 4.31
CA GLN A 73 20.02 19.70 4.37
C GLN A 73 20.61 20.79 5.29
N GLN A 74 21.13 20.41 6.46
CA GLN A 74 21.82 21.35 7.36
C GLN A 74 23.06 21.99 6.72
N ILE A 75 23.81 21.23 5.91
CA ILE A 75 24.94 21.80 5.13
C ILE A 75 24.45 22.85 4.13
N ARG A 76 23.35 22.57 3.42
CA ARG A 76 22.76 23.54 2.47
C ARG A 76 22.26 24.80 3.18
N GLU A 77 21.71 24.67 4.37
CA GLU A 77 21.26 25.80 5.19
C GLU A 77 22.43 26.68 5.65
N LEU A 78 23.54 26.10 6.09
CA LEU A 78 24.76 26.85 6.41
C LEU A 78 25.34 27.59 5.19
N ASP A 79 25.29 26.96 4.00
CA ASP A 79 25.67 27.63 2.75
C ASP A 79 24.72 28.78 2.40
N ALA A 80 23.41 28.58 2.58
CA ALA A 80 22.39 29.61 2.35
C ALA A 80 22.54 30.80 3.31
N GLU A 81 22.80 30.55 4.60
CA GLU A 81 23.09 31.60 5.60
C GLU A 81 24.31 32.43 5.20
N TYR A 82 25.39 31.78 4.74
CA TYR A 82 26.57 32.48 4.26
C TYR A 82 26.29 33.33 3.00
N GLN A 83 25.53 32.80 2.04
CA GLN A 83 25.14 33.57 0.85
C GLN A 83 24.23 34.75 1.23
N ALA A 84 23.29 34.56 2.15
CA ALA A 84 22.42 35.62 2.65
C ALA A 84 23.23 36.74 3.31
N ALA A 85 24.22 36.42 4.15
CA ALA A 85 25.12 37.40 4.74
C ALA A 85 25.94 38.14 3.67
N LYS A 86 26.39 37.44 2.62
CA LYS A 86 27.11 38.05 1.49
C LYS A 86 26.26 39.08 0.74
N TYR A 87 24.98 38.79 0.53
CA TYR A 87 24.04 39.72 -0.11
C TYR A 87 23.64 40.87 0.82
N ALA A 88 23.40 40.61 2.10
CA ALA A 88 23.03 41.62 3.09
C ALA A 88 24.12 42.70 3.28
N HIS A 89 25.40 42.29 3.27
CA HIS A 89 26.53 43.21 3.40
C HIS A 89 27.11 43.66 2.04
N ALA A 90 26.40 43.42 0.92
CA ALA A 90 26.89 43.80 -0.41
C ALA A 90 27.07 45.33 -0.54
N GLY A 91 26.15 46.11 0.03
CA GLY A 91 26.14 47.58 -0.01
C GLY A 91 26.82 48.31 1.16
N ASP A 92 27.48 47.59 2.09
CA ASP A 92 28.14 48.21 3.24
C ASP A 92 29.37 49.04 2.82
N GLY A 93 29.40 50.33 3.20
CA GLY A 93 30.46 51.28 2.84
C GLY A 93 31.76 51.10 3.65
N ASP A 94 31.68 50.50 4.84
CA ASP A 94 32.83 50.18 5.67
C ASP A 94 33.42 48.81 5.31
N LYS A 95 34.54 48.85 4.56
CA LYS A 95 35.23 47.66 4.06
C LYS A 95 35.78 46.76 5.17
N ARG A 96 36.20 47.31 6.32
CA ARG A 96 36.78 46.52 7.41
C ARG A 96 35.70 45.74 8.13
N ARG A 97 34.63 46.42 8.52
CA ARG A 97 33.47 45.80 9.19
C ARG A 97 32.82 44.72 8.34
N LYS A 98 32.66 44.97 7.03
CA LYS A 98 32.16 43.98 6.06
C LYS A 98 33.06 42.75 6.00
N HIS A 99 34.38 42.93 5.95
CA HIS A 99 35.32 41.82 5.90
C HIS A 99 35.26 40.97 7.18
N GLU A 100 35.17 41.61 8.35
CA GLU A 100 35.06 40.91 9.65
C GLU A 100 33.76 40.10 9.75
N LEU A 101 32.61 40.67 9.37
CA LEU A 101 31.31 39.97 9.40
C LEU A 101 31.26 38.80 8.41
N LEU A 102 31.79 38.98 7.19
CA LEU A 102 31.86 37.89 6.20
C LEU A 102 32.87 36.81 6.60
N ALA A 103 33.99 37.19 7.23
CA ALA A 103 34.95 36.23 7.76
C ALA A 103 34.34 35.41 8.91
N ALA A 104 33.58 36.04 9.81
CA ALA A 104 32.87 35.36 10.88
C ALA A 104 31.79 34.40 10.34
N ALA A 105 30.98 34.85 9.38
CA ALA A 105 29.96 34.00 8.74
C ALA A 105 30.58 32.82 7.96
N LYS A 106 31.68 33.06 7.25
CA LYS A 106 32.44 32.01 6.57
C LYS A 106 33.04 31.02 7.57
N ALA A 107 33.62 31.50 8.67
CA ALA A 107 34.18 30.64 9.70
C ALA A 107 33.10 29.76 10.36
N LYS A 108 31.92 30.33 10.66
CA LYS A 108 30.76 29.58 11.17
C LYS A 108 30.33 28.47 10.19
N ARG A 109 30.21 28.79 8.91
CA ARG A 109 29.87 27.81 7.86
C ARG A 109 30.93 26.72 7.74
N ASP A 110 32.20 27.10 7.67
CA ASP A 110 33.30 26.15 7.45
C ASP A 110 33.45 25.20 8.64
N GLN A 111 33.35 25.70 9.88
CA GLN A 111 33.37 24.87 11.08
C GLN A 111 32.15 23.92 11.15
N GLY A 112 30.93 24.45 10.90
CA GLY A 112 29.72 23.63 10.90
C GLY A 112 29.72 22.55 9.81
N THR A 113 30.16 22.91 8.60
CA THR A 113 30.22 21.98 7.47
C THR A 113 31.26 20.89 7.67
N VAL A 114 32.41 21.19 8.29
CA VAL A 114 33.43 20.18 8.60
C VAL A 114 32.89 19.14 9.58
N LEU A 115 32.19 19.56 10.64
CA LEU A 115 31.59 18.64 11.61
C LEU A 115 30.49 17.77 10.97
N LEU A 116 29.63 18.36 10.15
CA LEU A 116 28.55 17.63 9.47
C LEU A 116 29.09 16.67 8.39
N ARG A 117 30.16 17.04 7.67
CA ARG A 117 30.84 16.15 6.71
C ARG A 117 31.61 15.01 7.39
N ALA A 118 32.17 15.25 8.58
CA ALA A 118 32.76 14.19 9.38
C ALA A 118 31.70 13.16 9.79
N LYS A 119 30.54 13.62 10.28
CA LYS A 119 29.39 12.75 10.61
C LYS A 119 28.85 12.00 9.38
N LEU A 120 28.77 12.65 8.22
CA LEU A 120 28.39 11.97 6.96
C LEU A 120 29.39 10.88 6.57
N THR A 121 30.69 11.11 6.79
CA THR A 121 31.74 10.12 6.56
C THR A 121 31.63 8.94 7.53
N GLU A 122 31.32 9.19 8.80
CA GLU A 122 31.08 8.16 9.83
C GLU A 122 29.85 7.30 9.52
N LEU A 123 28.80 7.89 8.94
CA LEU A 123 27.62 7.17 8.45
C LEU A 123 27.88 6.38 7.17
N GLY A 124 29.04 6.51 6.54
CA GLY A 124 29.41 5.86 5.27
C GLY A 124 28.70 6.45 4.03
N ASP A 125 29.19 6.11 2.83
CA ASP A 125 28.56 6.53 1.58
C ASP A 125 27.16 5.92 1.41
N PRO A 126 26.20 6.66 0.81
CA PRO A 126 24.93 6.06 0.42
C PRO A 126 25.20 4.84 -0.47
N PRO A 127 24.52 3.69 -0.24
CA PRO A 127 24.50 2.67 -1.28
C PRO A 127 24.00 3.35 -2.55
N ALA A 128 24.78 3.25 -3.63
CA ALA A 128 24.46 3.88 -4.89
C ALA A 128 23.10 3.37 -5.40
N SER A 129 22.03 4.17 -5.23
CA SER A 129 20.65 3.73 -5.52
C SER A 129 20.24 2.52 -4.66
N PRO A 130 18.95 2.09 -4.62
CA PRO A 130 18.65 0.83 -3.96
C PRO A 130 19.56 -0.20 -4.59
N LEU A 131 20.20 -1.05 -3.77
CA LEU A 131 20.91 -2.23 -4.24
C LEU A 131 20.22 -2.71 -5.51
N LYS A 132 20.82 -2.43 -6.68
CA LYS A 132 20.84 -3.42 -7.72
C LYS A 132 21.42 -4.60 -6.96
N LYS A 133 20.56 -5.50 -6.45
CA LYS A 133 20.93 -6.91 -6.36
C LYS A 133 21.66 -7.12 -7.66
N ALA A 134 22.99 -7.29 -7.62
CA ALA A 134 23.80 -7.43 -8.81
C ALA A 134 23.02 -8.44 -9.66
N PRO A 135 22.45 -8.03 -10.83
CA PRO A 135 21.26 -8.64 -11.40
C PRO A 135 21.55 -10.12 -11.54
N SER A 136 21.06 -10.94 -10.59
CA SER A 136 21.60 -12.26 -10.22
C SER A 136 22.55 -12.78 -11.28
N ARG A 137 23.85 -12.36 -11.26
CA ARG A 137 24.68 -12.22 -12.49
C ARG A 137 24.42 -13.41 -13.40
N LEU A 138 23.50 -13.23 -14.36
CA LEU A 138 22.88 -14.40 -14.99
C LEU A 138 24.02 -15.13 -15.66
N THR A 139 24.27 -16.35 -15.21
CA THR A 139 25.37 -17.13 -15.76
C THR A 139 25.14 -17.24 -17.26
N SER A 140 26.22 -17.28 -18.05
CA SER A 140 26.11 -17.45 -19.48
C SER A 140 25.29 -18.70 -19.86
N SER A 141 25.29 -19.73 -18.99
CA SER A 141 24.40 -20.89 -19.06
C SER A 141 22.93 -20.52 -18.78
N GLY A 142 22.61 -19.82 -17.70
CA GLY A 142 21.24 -19.41 -17.37
C GLY A 142 20.59 -18.53 -18.44
N VAL A 143 21.35 -17.64 -19.09
CA VAL A 143 20.85 -16.87 -20.24
C VAL A 143 20.52 -17.76 -21.44
N LYS A 144 21.36 -18.77 -21.72
CA LYS A 144 21.13 -19.72 -22.82
C LYS A 144 19.90 -20.59 -22.54
N GLU A 145 19.76 -21.09 -21.32
CA GLU A 145 18.61 -21.89 -20.86
C GLU A 145 17.31 -21.10 -20.98
N MET A 146 17.26 -19.86 -20.49
CA MET A 146 16.07 -19.03 -20.62
C MET A 146 15.71 -18.74 -22.08
N LYS A 147 16.70 -18.51 -22.95
CA LYS A 147 16.44 -18.34 -24.40
C LYS A 147 15.94 -19.64 -25.06
N ALA A 148 16.45 -20.80 -24.65
CA ALA A 148 15.97 -22.09 -25.12
C ALA A 148 14.51 -22.32 -24.67
N GLU A 149 14.21 -21.97 -23.42
CA GLU A 149 12.87 -22.08 -22.85
C GLU A 149 11.87 -21.16 -23.55
N ILE A 150 12.24 -19.91 -23.85
CA ILE A 150 11.40 -19.00 -24.67
C ILE A 150 11.09 -19.63 -26.03
N LYS A 151 12.09 -20.22 -26.71
CA LYS A 151 11.88 -20.90 -28.00
C LYS A 151 10.96 -22.11 -27.86
N ARG A 152 11.09 -22.87 -26.77
CA ARG A 152 10.24 -24.03 -26.46
C ARG A 152 8.79 -23.60 -26.25
N LEU A 153 8.55 -22.64 -25.36
CA LEU A 153 7.23 -22.07 -25.08
C LEU A 153 6.57 -21.51 -26.35
N TRP A 154 7.34 -20.88 -27.23
CA TRP A 154 6.82 -20.36 -28.49
C TRP A 154 6.31 -21.46 -29.43
N ARG A 155 7.03 -22.59 -29.52
CA ARG A 155 6.64 -23.75 -30.34
C ARG A 155 5.43 -24.46 -29.75
N GLU A 156 5.41 -24.62 -28.43
CA GLU A 156 4.37 -25.38 -27.72
C GLU A 156 3.11 -24.57 -27.40
N LYS A 157 3.08 -23.23 -27.59
CA LYS A 157 1.93 -22.39 -27.22
C LYS A 157 0.60 -22.88 -27.81
N HIS A 158 0.63 -23.43 -29.03
CA HIS A 158 -0.55 -23.95 -29.70
C HIS A 158 -0.97 -25.35 -29.23
N ALA A 159 -0.16 -26.05 -28.44
CA ALA A 159 -0.55 -27.26 -27.75
C ALA A 159 -1.11 -26.99 -26.34
N MET A 160 -0.87 -25.81 -25.77
CA MET A 160 -1.35 -25.47 -24.43
C MET A 160 -2.88 -25.32 -24.37
N PRO A 161 -3.52 -25.70 -23.24
CA PRO A 161 -4.95 -25.46 -22.99
C PRO A 161 -5.33 -23.97 -23.05
N ASP A 162 -4.43 -23.11 -22.55
CA ASP A 162 -4.50 -21.67 -22.69
C ASP A 162 -3.19 -21.15 -23.33
N PRO A 163 -3.19 -20.83 -24.64
CA PRO A 163 -2.01 -20.32 -25.33
C PRO A 163 -1.48 -19.00 -24.74
N LYS A 164 -2.31 -18.25 -24.01
CA LYS A 164 -1.90 -16.99 -23.39
C LYS A 164 -0.99 -17.20 -22.19
N VAL A 165 -0.96 -18.40 -21.61
CA VAL A 165 0.02 -18.76 -20.57
C VAL A 165 1.45 -18.69 -21.12
N ALA A 166 1.67 -19.13 -22.36
CA ALA A 166 2.98 -19.01 -23.00
C ALA A 166 3.42 -17.55 -23.11
N TYR A 167 2.52 -16.62 -23.45
CA TYR A 167 2.86 -15.18 -23.51
C TYR A 167 3.25 -14.64 -22.12
N LEU A 168 2.56 -15.05 -21.05
CA LEU A 168 2.90 -14.65 -19.67
C LEU A 168 4.29 -15.16 -19.27
N GLU A 169 4.57 -16.45 -19.48
CA GLU A 169 5.85 -17.05 -19.09
C GLU A 169 7.01 -16.51 -19.91
N ILE A 170 6.83 -16.28 -21.21
CA ILE A 170 7.83 -15.59 -22.05
C ILE A 170 8.09 -14.18 -21.49
N GLY A 171 7.04 -13.44 -21.13
CA GLY A 171 7.18 -12.11 -20.51
C GLY A 171 7.99 -12.15 -19.20
N LYS A 172 7.73 -13.12 -18.33
CA LYS A 172 8.48 -13.33 -17.07
C LYS A 172 9.96 -13.63 -17.32
N LEU A 173 10.27 -14.47 -18.32
CA LEU A 173 11.65 -14.79 -18.70
C LEU A 173 12.38 -13.58 -19.31
N LEU A 174 11.73 -12.82 -20.19
CA LEU A 174 12.28 -11.59 -20.76
C LEU A 174 12.57 -10.54 -19.69
N ARG A 175 11.69 -10.41 -18.68
CA ARG A 175 11.91 -9.53 -17.54
C ARG A 175 13.13 -9.95 -16.72
N LYS A 176 13.32 -11.25 -16.49
CA LYS A 176 14.54 -11.78 -15.84
C LYS A 176 15.80 -11.49 -16.66
N LEU A 177 15.71 -11.55 -17.99
CA LEU A 177 16.80 -11.20 -18.91
C LEU A 177 17.09 -9.69 -19.00
N GLY A 178 16.24 -8.83 -18.42
CA GLY A 178 16.38 -7.38 -18.45
C GLY A 178 15.76 -6.67 -19.66
N ASP A 179 15.06 -7.39 -20.55
CA ASP A 179 14.32 -6.79 -21.67
C ASP A 179 12.89 -6.41 -21.22
N GLU A 180 12.79 -5.39 -20.35
CA GLU A 180 11.54 -5.01 -19.68
C GLU A 180 10.47 -4.52 -20.68
N VAL A 181 10.85 -3.81 -21.75
CA VAL A 181 9.89 -3.33 -22.76
C VAL A 181 9.22 -4.50 -23.48
N LYS A 182 10.00 -5.43 -24.03
CA LYS A 182 9.41 -6.61 -24.68
C LYS A 182 8.66 -7.49 -23.68
N ALA A 183 9.18 -7.64 -22.46
CA ALA A 183 8.49 -8.39 -21.43
C ALA A 183 7.05 -7.90 -21.24
N ILE A 184 6.85 -6.58 -21.14
CA ILE A 184 5.52 -5.99 -20.94
C ILE A 184 4.63 -6.14 -22.16
N GLU A 185 5.15 -6.05 -23.38
CA GLU A 185 4.36 -6.37 -24.60
C GLU A 185 3.81 -7.80 -24.57
N TYR A 186 4.64 -8.76 -24.15
CA TYR A 186 4.26 -10.16 -24.02
C TYR A 186 3.25 -10.38 -22.88
N VAL A 187 3.45 -9.76 -21.72
CA VAL A 187 2.50 -9.83 -20.61
C VAL A 187 1.15 -9.18 -20.98
N THR A 188 1.16 -8.09 -21.75
CA THR A 188 -0.07 -7.44 -22.24
C THR A 188 -0.86 -8.37 -23.17
N LYS A 189 -0.18 -9.11 -24.06
CA LYS A 189 -0.82 -10.14 -24.92
C LYS A 189 -1.39 -11.31 -24.10
N ALA A 190 -0.84 -11.53 -22.91
CA ALA A 190 -1.33 -12.51 -21.94
C ALA A 190 -2.58 -12.02 -21.19
N VAL A 191 -3.03 -10.78 -21.37
CA VAL A 191 -4.33 -10.30 -20.88
C VAL A 191 -5.41 -10.62 -21.92
N GLY A 192 -6.63 -10.93 -21.46
CA GLY A 192 -7.80 -11.22 -22.30
C GLY A 192 -8.24 -12.69 -22.28
N PRO A 193 -9.42 -12.99 -22.85
CA PRO A 193 -10.06 -14.29 -22.71
C PRO A 193 -9.34 -15.41 -23.46
N ASN A 194 -9.47 -16.65 -22.98
CA ASN A 194 -8.97 -17.83 -23.70
C ASN A 194 -9.83 -18.13 -24.95
N ALA A 195 -9.35 -17.66 -26.10
CA ALA A 195 -10.00 -17.84 -27.40
C ALA A 195 -10.13 -19.32 -27.84
N LYS A 196 -9.29 -20.23 -27.34
CA LYS A 196 -9.42 -21.66 -27.71
C LYS A 196 -10.58 -22.33 -27.01
N ALA A 197 -10.81 -22.00 -25.74
CA ALA A 197 -11.93 -22.55 -24.98
C ALA A 197 -13.29 -22.10 -25.55
N THR A 198 -13.33 -20.90 -26.14
CA THR A 198 -14.55 -20.31 -26.71
C THR A 198 -14.85 -20.74 -28.15
N ASN A 199 -13.84 -21.22 -28.89
CA ASN A 199 -13.97 -21.61 -30.30
C ASN A 199 -13.82 -23.14 -30.54
N ALA A 200 -13.89 -23.95 -29.49
CA ALA A 200 -13.81 -25.41 -29.63
C ALA A 200 -15.09 -25.97 -30.30
N MET A 201 -14.93 -26.83 -31.32
CA MET A 201 -16.08 -27.46 -32.00
C MET A 201 -16.82 -28.46 -31.12
N VAL A 202 -16.14 -29.05 -30.14
CA VAL A 202 -16.74 -29.90 -29.11
C VAL A 202 -16.74 -29.10 -27.80
N PRO A 203 -17.89 -28.93 -27.15
CA PRO A 203 -17.96 -28.22 -25.88
C PRO A 203 -17.16 -29.01 -24.83
N PRO A 204 -16.27 -28.33 -24.07
CA PRO A 204 -15.50 -28.99 -23.02
C PRO A 204 -16.42 -29.55 -21.94
N THR A 205 -15.98 -30.64 -21.32
CA THR A 205 -16.68 -31.21 -20.15
C THR A 205 -16.66 -30.22 -18.97
N PRO A 206 -17.56 -30.36 -17.97
CA PRO A 206 -17.58 -29.48 -16.80
C PRO A 206 -16.23 -29.42 -16.07
N ASP A 207 -15.52 -30.55 -15.96
CA ASP A 207 -14.22 -30.64 -15.29
C ASP A 207 -13.09 -29.97 -16.09
N GLU A 208 -13.10 -30.11 -17.42
CA GLU A 208 -12.17 -29.41 -18.31
C GLU A 208 -12.42 -27.90 -18.28
N LEU A 209 -13.68 -27.48 -18.27
CA LEU A 209 -14.05 -26.08 -18.16
C LEU A 209 -13.60 -25.48 -16.82
N ALA A 210 -13.76 -26.22 -15.71
CA ALA A 210 -13.28 -25.79 -14.40
C ALA A 210 -11.75 -25.65 -14.38
N THR A 211 -11.03 -26.61 -14.97
CA THR A 211 -9.57 -26.55 -15.11
C THR A 211 -9.13 -25.36 -15.96
N LEU A 212 -9.77 -25.13 -17.11
CA LEU A 212 -9.48 -23.99 -17.98
C LEU A 212 -9.72 -22.65 -17.28
N ARG A 213 -10.84 -22.53 -16.55
CA ARG A 213 -11.14 -21.33 -15.74
C ARG A 213 -10.09 -21.08 -14.66
N ARG A 214 -9.60 -22.13 -13.98
CA ARG A 214 -8.52 -22.02 -12.98
C ARG A 214 -7.22 -21.54 -13.60
N ILE A 215 -6.85 -22.10 -14.77
CA ILE A 215 -5.64 -21.69 -15.51
C ILE A 215 -5.76 -20.22 -15.94
N GLU A 216 -6.88 -19.85 -16.53
CA GLU A 216 -7.16 -18.47 -16.97
C GLU A 216 -7.15 -17.49 -15.80
N HIS A 217 -7.81 -17.82 -14.70
CA HIS A 217 -7.83 -17.00 -13.50
C HIS A 217 -6.42 -16.77 -12.96
N LYS A 218 -5.61 -17.83 -12.81
CA LYS A 218 -4.22 -17.71 -12.35
C LYS A 218 -3.38 -16.84 -13.28
N ARG A 219 -3.50 -17.05 -14.60
CA ARG A 219 -2.83 -16.22 -15.62
C ARG A 219 -3.20 -14.76 -15.48
N LEU A 220 -4.50 -14.44 -15.41
CA LEU A 220 -4.97 -13.06 -15.35
C LEU A 220 -4.52 -12.38 -14.06
N CYS A 221 -4.57 -13.07 -12.92
CA CYS A 221 -4.06 -12.55 -11.64
C CYS A 221 -2.58 -12.18 -11.74
N GLU A 222 -1.73 -13.09 -12.26
CA GLU A 222 -0.30 -12.84 -12.43
C GLU A 222 -0.03 -11.72 -13.45
N ALA A 223 -0.72 -11.73 -14.59
CA ALA A 223 -0.52 -10.74 -15.65
C ALA A 223 -0.89 -9.32 -15.18
N HIS A 224 -2.09 -9.15 -14.59
CA HIS A 224 -2.50 -7.85 -14.07
C HIS A 224 -1.59 -7.37 -12.95
N SER A 225 -1.14 -8.27 -12.06
CA SER A 225 -0.14 -7.95 -11.04
C SER A 225 1.14 -7.40 -11.64
N ILE A 226 1.74 -8.08 -12.62
CA ILE A 226 2.97 -7.60 -13.28
C ILE A 226 2.75 -6.23 -13.94
N LEU A 227 1.61 -6.05 -14.62
CA LEU A 227 1.33 -4.84 -15.38
C LEU A 227 1.12 -3.62 -14.47
N PHE A 228 0.30 -3.71 -13.42
CA PHE A 228 0.14 -2.54 -12.55
C PHE A 228 1.44 -2.20 -11.81
N HIS A 229 2.28 -3.18 -11.42
CA HIS A 229 3.59 -2.88 -10.84
C HIS A 229 4.54 -2.17 -11.82
N TYR A 230 4.41 -2.48 -13.10
CA TYR A 230 5.16 -1.77 -14.14
C TYR A 230 4.64 -0.34 -14.29
N TYR A 231 3.33 -0.15 -14.44
CA TYR A 231 2.74 1.17 -14.60
C TYR A 231 2.85 2.05 -13.35
N LEU A 232 2.94 1.49 -12.14
CA LEU A 232 3.24 2.24 -10.92
C LEU A 232 4.59 2.97 -10.97
N LYS A 233 5.56 2.47 -11.76
CA LYS A 233 6.87 3.13 -11.95
C LYS A 233 6.84 4.20 -13.02
N LEU A 234 5.77 4.27 -13.81
CA LEU A 234 5.60 5.19 -14.92
C LEU A 234 4.57 6.26 -14.55
N PRO A 235 4.57 7.42 -15.22
CA PRO A 235 3.53 8.44 -15.05
C PRO A 235 2.21 8.05 -15.75
N ASP A 236 1.82 6.76 -15.74
CA ASP A 236 0.59 6.24 -16.37
C ASP A 236 -0.37 5.68 -15.30
N ALA A 237 -0.98 6.60 -14.57
CA ALA A 237 -1.89 6.28 -13.49
C ALA A 237 -3.19 5.61 -13.96
N GLN A 238 -3.61 5.88 -15.21
CA GLN A 238 -4.82 5.30 -15.79
C GLN A 238 -4.66 3.79 -16.06
N ARG A 239 -3.60 3.38 -16.77
CA ARG A 239 -3.35 1.95 -17.00
C ARG A 239 -3.03 1.20 -15.72
N CYS A 240 -2.39 1.87 -14.76
CA CYS A 240 -2.19 1.33 -13.43
C CYS A 240 -3.54 1.03 -12.75
N GLU A 241 -4.48 1.99 -12.73
CA GLU A 241 -5.82 1.79 -12.16
C GLU A 241 -6.55 0.64 -12.84
N GLU A 242 -6.60 0.63 -14.17
CA GLU A 242 -7.28 -0.40 -14.97
C GLU A 242 -6.83 -1.81 -14.55
N HIS A 243 -5.52 -2.03 -14.43
CA HIS A 243 -4.97 -3.33 -14.03
C HIS A 243 -5.15 -3.63 -12.54
N MET A 244 -5.11 -2.64 -11.65
CA MET A 244 -5.41 -2.86 -10.23
C MET A 244 -6.88 -3.22 -10.00
N VAL A 245 -7.80 -2.58 -10.73
CA VAL A 245 -9.24 -2.89 -10.68
C VAL A 245 -9.50 -4.29 -11.22
N ALA A 246 -8.88 -4.65 -12.36
CA ALA A 246 -9.00 -6.00 -12.91
C ALA A 246 -8.41 -7.07 -11.97
N TYR A 247 -7.25 -6.80 -11.36
CA TYR A 247 -6.65 -7.69 -10.36
C TYR A 247 -7.56 -7.85 -9.13
N LEU A 248 -8.13 -6.75 -8.65
CA LEU A 248 -9.05 -6.75 -7.53
C LEU A 248 -10.29 -7.59 -7.87
N ALA A 249 -10.89 -7.41 -9.04
CA ALA A 249 -12.07 -8.13 -9.52
C ALA A 249 -11.89 -9.65 -9.61
N LEU A 250 -10.65 -10.13 -9.73
CA LEU A 250 -10.34 -11.56 -9.71
C LEU A 250 -10.25 -12.14 -8.29
N ALA A 251 -10.19 -11.31 -7.24
CA ALA A 251 -10.09 -11.80 -5.87
C ALA A 251 -11.47 -12.02 -5.25
N ASP A 252 -11.70 -13.20 -4.66
CA ASP A 252 -12.94 -13.59 -3.98
C ASP A 252 -12.68 -14.08 -2.54
N GLY A 253 -13.71 -14.06 -1.69
CA GLY A 253 -13.66 -14.58 -0.31
C GLY A 253 -12.51 -14.00 0.52
N ASP A 254 -11.76 -14.87 1.20
CA ASP A 254 -10.61 -14.46 2.03
C ASP A 254 -9.47 -13.84 1.22
N VAL A 255 -9.34 -14.23 -0.05
CA VAL A 255 -8.34 -13.66 -0.97
C VAL A 255 -8.68 -12.21 -1.29
N ARG A 256 -9.97 -11.86 -1.35
CA ARG A 256 -10.42 -10.48 -1.59
C ARG A 256 -9.92 -9.52 -0.51
N ILE A 257 -10.03 -9.90 0.76
CA ILE A 257 -9.56 -9.08 1.89
C ILE A 257 -8.05 -8.90 1.83
N LYS A 258 -7.29 -9.97 1.59
CA LYS A 258 -5.83 -9.90 1.42
C LYS A 258 -5.43 -8.98 0.27
N THR A 259 -6.13 -9.07 -0.86
CA THR A 259 -5.91 -8.22 -2.04
C THR A 259 -6.23 -6.75 -1.76
N LEU A 260 -7.32 -6.45 -1.05
CA LEU A 260 -7.66 -5.08 -0.65
C LEU A 260 -6.58 -4.47 0.26
N ILE A 261 -6.14 -5.21 1.28
CA ILE A 261 -5.04 -4.78 2.18
C ILE A 261 -3.76 -4.52 1.37
N TYR A 262 -3.44 -5.44 0.46
CA TYR A 262 -2.25 -5.32 -0.38
C TYR A 262 -2.30 -4.08 -1.28
N LEU A 263 -3.44 -3.82 -1.93
CA LEU A 263 -3.61 -2.64 -2.78
C LEU A 263 -3.61 -1.35 -1.97
N ASP A 264 -4.21 -1.29 -0.77
CA ASP A 264 -4.10 -0.08 0.08
C ASP A 264 -2.64 0.18 0.47
N LYS A 265 -1.86 -0.85 0.82
CA LYS A 265 -0.43 -0.67 1.13
C LYS A 265 0.35 -0.03 -0.03
N LEU A 266 0.07 -0.45 -1.26
CA LEU A 266 0.70 0.13 -2.46
C LEU A 266 0.17 1.54 -2.75
N LEU A 267 -1.15 1.71 -2.76
CA LEU A 267 -1.81 2.97 -3.05
C LEU A 267 -1.52 4.03 -1.99
N ARG A 268 -1.33 3.66 -0.72
CA ARG A 268 -0.92 4.62 0.33
C ARG A 268 0.42 5.28 0.00
N ARG A 269 1.36 4.55 -0.61
CA ARG A 269 2.68 5.06 -0.97
C ARG A 269 2.63 5.96 -2.20
N VAL A 270 1.81 5.61 -3.17
CA VAL A 270 1.75 6.30 -4.47
C VAL A 270 0.69 7.40 -4.49
N SER A 271 -0.44 7.19 -3.83
CA SER A 271 -1.51 8.17 -3.55
C SER A 271 -1.25 8.95 -2.25
N GLY A 272 -0.02 8.92 -1.75
CA GLY A 272 0.44 9.66 -0.58
C GLY A 272 0.56 11.17 -0.85
N VAL A 273 0.74 11.93 0.22
CA VAL A 273 0.72 13.41 0.26
C VAL A 273 1.76 14.08 -0.67
N ASP A 274 2.76 13.33 -1.14
CA ASP A 274 3.92 13.84 -1.90
C ASP A 274 3.72 13.96 -3.42
N GLN A 275 2.57 13.55 -3.97
CA GLN A 275 2.27 13.71 -5.41
C GLN A 275 1.44 14.96 -5.77
N ILE A 276 1.10 15.82 -4.80
CA ILE A 276 0.67 17.17 -5.15
C ILE A 276 1.94 17.94 -5.48
N GLY A 277 2.40 17.83 -6.74
CA GLY A 277 3.34 18.78 -7.30
C GLY A 277 2.86 20.20 -6.98
N GLN A 278 3.81 21.14 -6.82
CA GLN A 278 3.49 22.52 -6.48
C GLN A 278 2.25 22.98 -7.28
N PRO A 279 1.19 23.41 -6.59
CA PRO A 279 -0.08 23.63 -7.25
C PRO A 279 0.09 24.75 -8.26
N THR A 280 0.00 24.42 -9.54
CA THR A 280 -0.02 25.39 -10.62
C THR A 280 -1.40 26.06 -10.65
N VAL A 281 -1.46 27.31 -11.10
CA VAL A 281 -2.72 28.07 -11.21
C VAL A 281 -3.77 27.31 -12.04
N GLU A 282 -3.32 26.58 -13.07
CA GLU A 282 -4.17 25.73 -13.92
C GLU A 282 -4.68 24.47 -13.20
N SER A 283 -3.86 23.83 -12.36
CA SER A 283 -4.22 22.68 -11.49
C SER A 283 -5.25 23.07 -10.42
N MET A 284 -5.08 24.25 -9.82
CA MET A 284 -6.04 24.81 -8.86
C MET A 284 -7.37 25.12 -9.54
N THR A 285 -7.35 25.71 -10.74
CA THR A 285 -8.57 26.08 -11.47
C THR A 285 -9.36 24.85 -11.96
N GLN A 286 -8.67 23.77 -12.37
CA GLN A 286 -9.29 22.48 -12.70
C GLN A 286 -9.79 21.70 -11.46
N SER A 287 -9.14 21.83 -10.30
CA SER A 287 -9.58 21.19 -9.04
C SER A 287 -10.79 21.91 -8.41
N ILE A 288 -10.89 23.23 -8.59
CA ILE A 288 -11.99 24.05 -8.06
C ILE A 288 -13.28 23.84 -8.88
N MET A 289 -13.17 23.42 -10.16
CA MET A 289 -14.32 23.22 -11.03
C MET A 289 -14.56 21.74 -11.35
N VAL A 290 -15.58 21.16 -10.69
CA VAL A 290 -16.45 20.08 -11.21
C VAL A 290 -16.12 18.61 -10.85
N ARG A 291 -14.99 18.23 -10.24
CA ARG A 291 -14.77 16.81 -9.88
C ARG A 291 -14.61 16.56 -8.38
N ARG A 292 -15.57 15.85 -7.79
CA ARG A 292 -15.41 15.11 -6.51
C ARG A 292 -14.43 13.93 -6.66
N SER A 293 -13.31 14.13 -7.34
CA SER A 293 -12.30 13.12 -7.67
C SER A 293 -10.94 13.65 -7.26
N LEU A 294 -10.15 12.81 -6.60
CA LEU A 294 -8.77 13.12 -6.22
C LEU A 294 -7.76 12.60 -7.27
N GLY A 295 -8.25 12.05 -8.38
CA GLY A 295 -7.48 11.30 -9.38
C GLY A 295 -7.75 9.80 -9.31
N CYS A 296 -7.41 9.06 -10.37
CA CYS A 296 -7.73 7.63 -10.52
C CYS A 296 -7.21 6.75 -9.36
N LEU A 297 -5.94 6.89 -8.97
CA LEU A 297 -5.34 6.08 -7.90
C LEU A 297 -5.84 6.46 -6.50
N PRO A 298 -5.94 7.76 -6.13
CA PRO A 298 -6.60 8.17 -4.88
C PRO A 298 -8.06 7.74 -4.79
N ASP A 299 -8.83 7.82 -5.88
CA ASP A 299 -10.23 7.37 -5.90
C ASP A 299 -10.33 5.83 -5.81
N LEU A 300 -9.40 5.09 -6.43
CA LEU A 300 -9.26 3.65 -6.23
C LEU A 300 -8.94 3.33 -4.78
N ARG A 301 -8.00 4.04 -4.15
CA ARG A 301 -7.66 3.87 -2.73
C ARG A 301 -8.88 4.11 -1.85
N PHE A 302 -9.66 5.16 -2.13
CA PHE A 302 -10.89 5.45 -1.40
C PHE A 302 -11.91 4.30 -1.52
N ARG A 303 -12.09 3.71 -2.71
CA ARG A 303 -12.94 2.52 -2.91
C ARG A 303 -12.42 1.31 -2.13
N VAL A 304 -11.11 1.07 -2.13
CA VAL A 304 -10.46 -0.03 -1.39
C VAL A 304 -10.70 0.14 0.11
N LEU A 305 -10.44 1.33 0.65
CA LEU A 305 -10.64 1.65 2.07
C LEU A 305 -12.12 1.53 2.47
N THR A 306 -13.04 1.97 1.62
CA THR A 306 -14.49 1.84 1.88
C THR A 306 -14.90 0.36 1.98
N GLN A 307 -14.40 -0.49 1.08
CA GLN A 307 -14.65 -1.94 1.15
C GLN A 307 -14.03 -2.57 2.40
N LEU A 308 -12.81 -2.18 2.77
CA LEU A 308 -12.18 -2.65 4.01
C LEU A 308 -12.93 -2.18 5.24
N SER A 309 -13.44 -0.95 5.27
CA SER A 309 -14.20 -0.40 6.39
C SER A 309 -15.55 -1.10 6.57
N ALA A 310 -16.18 -1.57 5.48
CA ALA A 310 -17.36 -2.43 5.60
C ALA A 310 -17.04 -3.78 6.26
N ALA A 311 -15.86 -4.34 6.03
CA ALA A 311 -15.40 -5.58 6.67
C ALA A 311 -14.89 -5.35 8.11
N PHE A 312 -14.30 -4.18 8.37
CA PHE A 312 -13.66 -3.80 9.64
C PHE A 312 -14.12 -2.38 10.07
N PRO A 313 -15.38 -2.22 10.51
CA PRO A 313 -15.99 -0.91 10.75
C PRO A 313 -15.39 -0.15 11.94
N HIS A 314 -14.68 -0.84 12.82
CA HIS A 314 -14.07 -0.27 14.03
C HIS A 314 -12.55 -0.12 13.92
N ASP A 315 -11.98 -0.29 12.72
CA ASP A 315 -10.55 -0.07 12.51
C ASP A 315 -10.24 1.44 12.45
N ALA A 316 -9.45 1.90 13.42
CA ALA A 316 -9.08 3.30 13.58
C ALA A 316 -8.29 3.86 12.37
N TYR A 317 -7.46 3.05 11.71
CA TYR A 317 -6.72 3.48 10.51
C TYR A 317 -7.66 3.68 9.33
N LEU A 318 -8.63 2.77 9.14
CA LEU A 318 -9.59 2.89 8.05
C LEU A 318 -10.49 4.12 8.24
N LEU A 319 -11.03 4.32 9.44
CA LEU A 319 -11.90 5.47 9.74
C LEU A 319 -11.15 6.80 9.57
N SER A 320 -9.92 6.92 10.09
CA SER A 320 -9.11 8.13 9.93
C SER A 320 -8.70 8.40 8.48
N SER A 321 -8.35 7.35 7.73
CA SER A 321 -7.98 7.47 6.31
C SER A 321 -9.17 7.86 5.43
N ILE A 322 -10.36 7.29 5.68
CA ILE A 322 -11.61 7.64 4.99
C ILE A 322 -12.01 9.08 5.31
N ALA A 323 -11.95 9.48 6.59
CA ALA A 323 -12.23 10.86 6.99
C ALA A 323 -11.33 11.86 6.26
N SER A 324 -10.01 11.60 6.24
CA SER A 324 -9.03 12.45 5.55
C SER A 324 -9.30 12.58 4.05
N LEU A 325 -9.64 11.48 3.36
CA LEU A 325 -9.95 11.51 1.94
C LEU A 325 -11.29 12.23 1.65
N ASN A 326 -12.30 12.09 2.51
CA ASN A 326 -13.56 12.82 2.39
C ASN A 326 -13.37 14.34 2.57
N VAL A 327 -12.52 14.78 3.50
CA VAL A 327 -12.13 16.19 3.62
C VAL A 327 -11.53 16.71 2.32
N ARG A 328 -10.62 15.96 1.70
CA ARG A 328 -9.99 16.34 0.43
C ARG A 328 -10.98 16.38 -0.73
N ARG A 329 -12.03 15.57 -0.71
CA ARG A 329 -13.13 15.58 -1.69
C ARG A 329 -14.19 16.66 -1.41
N TYR A 330 -13.99 17.49 -0.38
CA TYR A 330 -14.95 18.48 0.12
C TYR A 330 -16.29 17.86 0.58
N ASP A 331 -16.30 16.56 0.93
CA ASP A 331 -17.45 15.88 1.52
C ASP A 331 -17.34 15.92 3.05
N PHE A 332 -17.60 17.10 3.61
CA PHE A 332 -17.50 17.32 5.06
C PHE A 332 -18.55 16.54 5.85
N GLY A 333 -19.68 16.18 5.23
CA GLY A 333 -20.70 15.34 5.84
C GLY A 333 -20.17 13.92 6.10
N ALA A 334 -19.68 13.27 5.04
CA ALA A 334 -19.09 11.94 5.15
C ALA A 334 -17.80 11.93 5.99
N ALA A 335 -16.99 13.00 5.93
CA ALA A 335 -15.83 13.16 6.78
C ALA A 335 -16.22 13.19 8.27
N ARG A 336 -17.23 13.99 8.62
CA ARG A 336 -17.75 14.08 9.98
C ARG A 336 -18.26 12.73 10.48
N THR A 337 -19.04 12.00 9.68
CA THR A 337 -19.52 10.67 10.07
C THR A 337 -18.37 9.71 10.39
N ALA A 338 -17.31 9.69 9.58
CA ALA A 338 -16.14 8.85 9.82
C ALA A 338 -15.34 9.31 11.06
N THR A 339 -15.21 10.62 11.28
CA THR A 339 -14.56 11.18 12.48
C THR A 339 -15.36 10.89 13.74
N ASP A 340 -16.68 11.05 13.72
CA ASP A 340 -17.56 10.75 14.86
C ASP A 340 -17.42 9.27 15.24
N ALA A 341 -17.45 8.37 14.24
CA ALA A 341 -17.19 6.94 14.44
C ALA A 341 -15.80 6.67 15.05
N TYR A 342 -14.75 7.32 14.56
CA TYR A 342 -13.39 7.21 15.12
C TYR A 342 -13.34 7.67 16.59
N THR A 343 -13.97 8.81 16.91
CA THR A 343 -14.04 9.38 18.26
C THR A 343 -15.00 8.65 19.20
N SER A 344 -15.71 7.63 18.72
CA SER A 344 -16.51 6.73 19.55
C SER A 344 -15.74 5.46 19.98
N LEU A 345 -14.60 5.17 19.35
CA LEU A 345 -13.79 3.99 19.68
C LEU A 345 -13.16 4.13 21.08
N PRO A 346 -13.00 3.04 21.86
CA PRO A 346 -12.24 3.09 23.12
C PRO A 346 -10.81 3.63 22.89
N GLU A 347 -10.23 4.34 23.85
CA GLU A 347 -8.90 4.96 23.71
C GLU A 347 -7.80 3.96 23.29
N ILE A 348 -7.87 2.72 23.77
CA ILE A 348 -6.94 1.63 23.42
C ILE A 348 -7.02 1.27 21.93
N ALA A 349 -8.21 1.37 21.32
CA ALA A 349 -8.44 1.10 19.90
C ALA A 349 -8.04 2.28 18.98
N ARG A 350 -7.77 3.47 19.54
CA ARG A 350 -7.31 4.66 18.80
C ARG A 350 -5.80 4.77 18.69
N LEU A 351 -5.05 3.91 19.39
CA LEU A 351 -3.59 3.86 19.29
C LEU A 351 -3.18 3.44 17.86
N HIS A 352 -2.28 4.20 17.25
CA HIS A 352 -1.76 3.91 15.92
C HIS A 352 -0.97 2.60 15.92
N LEU A 353 -1.61 1.50 15.51
CA LEU A 353 -0.93 0.25 15.15
C LEU A 353 -0.28 0.42 13.77
N SER A 354 0.90 1.05 13.71
CA SER A 354 1.75 1.03 12.52
C SER A 354 2.40 -0.35 12.26
N ALA A 355 1.90 -1.44 12.87
CA ALA A 355 2.48 -2.78 12.77
C ALA A 355 1.46 -3.79 12.23
N ASP A 356 1.74 -4.25 11.00
CA ASP A 356 1.26 -5.45 10.34
C ASP A 356 -0.15 -5.96 10.68
N VAL A 357 -1.09 -5.47 9.87
CA VAL A 357 -2.34 -6.17 9.61
C VAL A 357 -2.02 -7.50 8.93
N LEU A 358 -2.24 -8.62 9.64
CA LEU A 358 -3.02 -9.75 9.14
C LEU A 358 -3.50 -10.67 10.29
N GLU A 359 -4.50 -11.48 9.94
CA GLU A 359 -5.19 -12.54 10.69
C GLU A 359 -6.38 -12.18 11.59
N TYR A 360 -7.28 -11.28 11.16
CA TYR A 360 -8.64 -11.25 11.73
C TYR A 360 -9.56 -12.07 10.83
N VAL A 361 -10.30 -13.01 11.41
CA VAL A 361 -11.37 -13.74 10.72
C VAL A 361 -12.49 -12.75 10.40
N PRO A 362 -12.95 -12.64 9.14
CA PRO A 362 -14.03 -11.72 8.76
C PRO A 362 -15.32 -12.05 9.52
N ALA A 363 -16.16 -11.04 9.77
CA ALA A 363 -17.49 -11.24 10.31
C ALA A 363 -18.31 -12.17 9.38
N PRO A 364 -19.16 -13.07 9.91
CA PRO A 364 -19.85 -14.10 9.13
C PRO A 364 -20.82 -13.58 8.05
N ALA A 365 -21.08 -12.27 8.00
CA ALA A 365 -22.06 -11.63 7.12
C ALA A 365 -21.61 -11.47 5.65
N LEU A 366 -20.37 -11.85 5.31
CA LEU A 366 -19.76 -11.52 4.02
C LEU A 366 -19.42 -12.77 3.18
N ARG A 367 -20.43 -13.61 2.94
CA ARG A 367 -20.45 -14.46 1.74
C ARG A 367 -21.05 -13.62 0.62
N TRP A 368 -20.22 -13.04 -0.23
CA TRP A 368 -20.73 -12.38 -1.43
C TRP A 368 -21.32 -13.43 -2.37
N PRO A 369 -22.54 -13.21 -2.89
CA PRO A 369 -23.04 -14.04 -3.97
C PRO A 369 -22.15 -13.82 -5.20
N PRO A 370 -21.89 -14.88 -5.98
CA PRO A 370 -21.16 -14.72 -7.24
C PRO A 370 -21.89 -13.75 -8.18
N PRO A 371 -21.18 -13.13 -9.14
CA PRO A 371 -21.80 -12.24 -10.11
C PRO A 371 -23.00 -12.91 -10.79
N ALA A 372 -24.08 -12.16 -10.98
CA ALA A 372 -25.32 -12.63 -11.60
C ALA A 372 -25.01 -13.31 -12.94
N GLY A 373 -25.25 -14.63 -12.98
CA GLY A 373 -24.87 -15.51 -14.10
C GLY A 373 -24.18 -16.80 -13.65
N SER A 374 -23.79 -16.94 -12.38
CA SER A 374 -23.31 -18.20 -11.81
C SER A 374 -24.43 -18.93 -11.09
N THR A 375 -25.24 -19.71 -11.82
CA THR A 375 -25.98 -20.82 -11.20
C THR A 375 -25.02 -22.00 -11.04
N CYS A 376 -24.53 -22.18 -9.81
CA CYS A 376 -24.19 -23.47 -9.25
C CYS A 376 -24.97 -23.61 -7.95
#